data_AF-A0A4R1RRM1-F1
#
_entry.id   AF-A0A4R1RRM1-F1
#
_cell.length_a   1.000
_cell.length_b   1.000
_cell.length_c   1.000
_cell.angle_alpha   90.00
_cell.angle_beta   90.00
_cell.angle_gamma   90.00
#
_symmetry.space_group_name_H-M   'P 1'
#
loop_
_entity.id
_entity.type
_entity.pdbx_description
1 polymer ?
#
loop_
_entity_poly.entity_id
_entity_poly.type
_entity_poly.pdbx_seq_one_letter_code
_entity_poly.pdbx_strand_id
1 'polypeptide(L)' 'MKYLILILLIAAFGSILAGYFLDNEYSQKLIGFGVMGLFFIVFPLFSYYRWKDKDVKDYMLTKENLDKMRENQKEKKY' A
#
# COMPACT_ATOMS: atom_id res chain seq x y z
N MET A 1 -5.25 -12.81 2.48
CA MET A 1 -4.75 -11.67 1.68
C MET A 1 -3.49 -11.04 2.25
N LYS A 2 -3.42 -10.69 3.55
CA LYS A 2 -2.22 -10.09 4.16
C LYS A 2 -0.91 -10.83 3.83
N TYR A 3 -0.86 -12.15 4.00
CA TYR A 3 0.33 -12.96 3.70
C TYR A 3 0.65 -13.02 2.20
N LEU A 4 -0.37 -13.06 1.35
CA LEU A 4 -0.18 -13.06 -0.10
C LEU A 4 0.43 -11.74 -0.60
N ILE A 5 -0.07 -10.60 -0.11
CA ILE A 5 0.51 -9.29 -0.40
C ILE A 5 1.95 -9.20 0.12
N LEU A 6 2.21 -9.73 1.33
CA LEU A 6 3.56 -9.76 1.91
C LEU A 6 4.53 -10.59 1.06
N ILE A 7 4.12 -11.78 0.62
CA ILE A 7 4.95 -12.64 -0.23
C ILE A 7 5.24 -11.94 -1.57
N LEU A 8 4.24 -11.33 -2.20
CA LEU A 8 4.43 -10.59 -3.45
C LEU A 8 5.35 -9.38 -3.28
N LEU A 9 5.23 -8.66 -2.15
CA LEU A 9 6.12 -7.56 -1.80
C LEU A 9 7.57 -8.05 -1.68
N ILE A 10 7.80 -9.12 -0.91
CA ILE A 10 9.13 -9.71 -0.72
C ILE A 10 9.70 -10.22 -2.05
N ALA A 11 8.88 -10.86 -2.89
CA ALA A 11 9.31 -11.33 -4.20
C ALA A 11 9.72 -10.16 -5.12
N ALA A 12 8.97 -9.06 -5.13
CA ALA A 12 9.28 -7.90 -5.94
C ALA A 12 10.53 -7.16 -5.46
N PHE A 13 10.69 -6.98 -4.14
CA PHE A 13 11.94 -6.46 -3.56
C PHE A 13 13.11 -7.40 -3.79
N GLY A 14 12.91 -8.71 -3.68
CA GLY A 14 13.90 -9.73 -3.99
C GLY A 14 14.38 -9.64 -5.44
N SER A 15 13.47 -9.44 -6.39
CA SER A 15 13.81 -9.23 -7.82
C SER A 15 14.63 -7.96 -8.03
N ILE A 16 14.27 -6.85 -7.37
CA ILE A 16 15.00 -5.58 -7.46
C ILE A 16 16.41 -5.73 -6.88
N LEU A 17 16.51 -6.28 -5.66
CA LEU A 17 17.80 -6.50 -4.99
C LEU A 17 18.67 -7.47 -5.81
N ALA A 18 18.10 -8.57 -6.29
CA ALA A 18 18.80 -9.51 -7.16
C ALA A 18 19.33 -8.82 -8.42
N GLY A 19 18.55 -7.95 -9.05
CA GLY A 19 19.00 -7.17 -10.20
C GLY A 19 20.09 -6.14 -9.89
N TYR A 20 20.22 -5.67 -8.64
CA TYR A 20 21.33 -4.80 -8.23
C TYR A 20 22.60 -5.56 -7.83
N PHE A 21 22.46 -6.78 -7.28
CA PHE A 21 23.60 -7.57 -6.80
C PHE A 21 24.13 -8.57 -7.82
N LEU A 22 23.32 -9.02 -8.77
CA LEU A 22 23.75 -9.88 -9.86
C LEU A 22 24.28 -9.02 -10.99
N ASP A 23 25.49 -9.30 -11.46
CA ASP A 23 26.09 -8.64 -12.62
C ASP A 23 25.86 -9.51 -13.86
N ASN A 24 24.62 -9.48 -14.38
CA ASN A 24 24.18 -10.29 -15.51
C ASN A 24 23.38 -9.42 -16.49
N GLU A 25 23.29 -9.84 -17.75
CA GLU A 25 22.53 -9.16 -18.81
C GLU A 25 21.03 -8.99 -18.45
N TYR A 26 20.51 -9.83 -17.56
CA TYR A 26 19.11 -9.78 -17.10
C TYR A 26 18.86 -8.80 -15.95
N SER A 27 19.88 -8.16 -15.39
CA SER A 27 19.77 -7.35 -14.17
C SER A 27 18.78 -6.19 -14.29
N GLN A 28 18.82 -5.46 -15.41
CA GLN A 28 17.85 -4.39 -15.66
C GLN A 28 16.42 -4.92 -15.85
N LYS A 29 16.27 -6.11 -16.43
CA LYS A 29 14.94 -6.75 -16.58
C LYS A 29 14.39 -7.18 -15.22
N LEU A 30 15.22 -7.70 -14.32
CA LEU A 30 14.82 -8.07 -12.95
C LEU A 30 14.36 -6.85 -12.13
N ILE A 31 15.06 -5.73 -12.26
CA ILE A 31 14.66 -4.46 -11.63
C ILE A 31 13.32 -4.00 -12.22
N GLY A 32 13.21 -3.96 -13.55
CA GLY A 32 11.98 -3.55 -14.24
C GLY A 32 10.77 -4.40 -13.85
N PHE A 33 10.91 -5.73 -13.85
CA PHE A 33 9.84 -6.65 -13.44
C PHE A 33 9.46 -6.46 -11.97
N GLY A 34 10.43 -6.26 -11.08
CA GLY A 34 10.13 -6.00 -9.66
C GLY A 34 9.36 -4.69 -9.47
N VAL A 35 9.77 -3.61 -10.15
CA VAL A 35 9.08 -2.31 -10.09
C VAL A 35 7.67 -2.41 -10.69
N MET A 36 7.51 -3.06 -11.84
CA MET A 36 6.19 -3.28 -12.46
C MET A 36 5.30 -4.13 -11.56
N GLY A 37 5.83 -5.19 -10.95
CA GLY A 37 5.11 -6.02 -9.99
C GLY A 37 4.64 -5.22 -8.78
N LEU A 38 5.49 -4.35 -8.22
CA LEU A 38 5.10 -3.45 -7.13
C LEU A 38 3.94 -2.53 -7.56
N PHE A 39 4.07 -1.88 -8.71
CA PHE A 39 3.12 -0.86 -9.14
C PHE A 39 1.77 -1.42 -9.58
N PHE A 40 1.77 -2.48 -10.40
CA PHE A 40 0.55 -3.01 -11.01
C PHE A 40 -0.10 -4.12 -10.18
N ILE A 41 0.64 -4.77 -9.27
CA ILE A 41 0.12 -5.91 -8.50
C ILE A 41 0.08 -5.57 -7.02
N VAL A 42 1.22 -5.26 -6.41
CA VAL A 42 1.30 -5.15 -4.95
C VAL A 42 0.52 -3.95 -4.42
N PHE A 43 0.69 -2.76 -5.01
CA PHE A 43 -0.03 -1.57 -4.56
C PHE A 43 -1.55 -1.65 -4.75
N PRO A 44 -2.10 -2.04 -5.92
CA PRO A 44 -3.55 -2.16 -6.10
C PRO A 44 -4.14 -3.20 -5.15
N LEU A 45 -3.48 -4.34 -4.98
CA LEU A 45 -3.97 -5.40 -4.10
C LEU A 45 -3.90 -4.99 -2.62
N PHE A 46 -2.84 -4.29 -2.23
CA PHE A 46 -2.71 -3.72 -0.89
C PHE A 46 -3.80 -2.69 -0.61
N SER A 47 -3.98 -1.73 -1.52
CA SER A 47 -5.00 -0.69 -1.40
C SER A 47 -6.39 -1.30 -1.30
N TYR A 48 -6.73 -2.26 -2.17
CA TYR A 48 -8.00 -2.96 -2.12
C TYR A 48 -8.20 -3.70 -0.79
N TYR A 49 -7.21 -4.50 -0.37
CA TYR A 49 -7.31 -5.24 0.89
C TYR A 49 -7.46 -4.32 2.11
N ARG A 50 -6.81 -3.15 2.11
CA ARG A 50 -6.86 -2.23 3.24
C ARG A 50 -8.14 -1.40 3.29
N TRP A 51 -8.73 -1.10 2.15
CA TRP A 51 -9.95 -0.30 2.02
C TRP A 51 -11.24 -1.12 1.95
N LYS A 52 -11.16 -2.44 1.83
CA LYS A 52 -12.33 -3.32 1.68
C LYS A 52 -13.43 -3.09 2.73
N ASP A 53 -13.05 -2.85 3.98
CA ASP A 53 -13.99 -2.73 5.12
C ASP A 53 -14.17 -1.28 5.59
N LYS A 54 -13.80 -0.28 4.77
CA LYS A 54 -13.83 1.14 5.12
C LYS A 54 -14.82 1.90 4.25
N ASP A 55 -15.72 2.67 4.87
CA ASP A 55 -16.55 3.62 4.13
C ASP A 55 -15.72 4.87 3.81
N VAL A 56 -15.62 5.20 2.52
CA VAL A 56 -14.91 6.38 2.02
C VAL A 56 -15.52 7.67 2.59
N LYS A 57 -16.84 7.67 2.84
CA LYS A 57 -17.58 8.83 3.35
C LYS A 57 -17.08 9.26 4.71
N ASP A 58 -16.68 8.32 5.56
CA ASP A 58 -16.17 8.62 6.91
C ASP A 58 -14.81 9.34 6.88
N TYR A 59 -14.11 9.28 5.75
CA TYR A 59 -12.80 9.93 5.56
C TYR A 59 -12.88 11.23 4.75
N MET A 60 -14.08 11.63 4.29
CA MET A 60 -14.24 12.83 3.49
C MET A 60 -14.28 14.07 4.38
N LEU A 61 -13.62 15.15 3.97
CA LEU A 61 -13.58 16.45 4.67
C LEU A 61 -14.90 17.23 4.48
N THR A 62 -16.01 16.63 4.90
CA THR A 62 -17.32 17.29 4.94
C THR A 62 -17.47 18.08 6.25
N LYS A 63 -18.35 19.08 6.27
CA LYS A 63 -18.65 19.82 7.51
C LYS A 63 -19.09 18.86 8.63
N GLU A 64 -19.95 17.89 8.32
CA GLU A 64 -20.44 16.92 9.29
C GLU A 64 -19.30 16.09 9.92
N ASN A 65 -18.36 15.59 9.10
CA ASN A 65 -17.23 14.82 9.61
C ASN A 65 -16.25 15.69 10.41
N LEU A 66 -16.02 16.94 9.98
CA LEU A 66 -15.19 17.91 10.70
C LEU A 66 -15.81 18.28 12.06
N ASP A 67 -17.12 18.46 12.12
CA ASP A 67 -17.82 18.79 13.37
C ASP A 67 -17.84 17.57 14.32
N LYS A 68 -18.11 16.36 13.82
CA LYS A 68 -17.94 15.11 14.58
C LYS A 68 -16.52 14.96 15.15
N MET A 69 -15.48 15.27 14.37
CA MET A 69 -14.09 15.25 14.85
C MET A 69 -13.86 16.26 15.97
N ARG A 70 -14.40 17.49 15.85
CA ARG A 70 -14.27 18.54 16.87
C ARG A 70 -15.01 18.20 18.16
N GLU A 71 -16.19 17.58 18.08
CA GLU A 71 -16.97 17.12 19.24
C GLU A 71 -16.27 15.99 19.98
N ASN A 72 -15.78 14.97 19.26
CA ASN A 72 -14.99 13.88 19.84
C ASN A 72 -13.72 14.38 20.55
N GLN A 73 -13.09 15.46 20.07
CA GLN A 73 -11.93 16.09 20.72
C GLN A 73 -12.31 16.87 21.98
N LYS A 74 -13.53 17.44 22.05
CA LYS A 74 -14.04 18.10 23.25
C LYS A 74 -14.40 17.07 24.32
N GLU A 75 -15.10 16.00 23.97
CA GLU A 75 -15.46 14.93 24.92
C GLU A 75 -14.24 14.25 25.53
N LYS A 76 -13.20 13.96 24.75
CA LYS A 76 -11.96 13.35 25.28
C LYS A 76 -11.15 14.25 26.24
N LYS A 77 -11.49 15.53 26.32
CA LYS A 77 -10.80 16.52 27.16
C LYS A 77 -11.48 16.71 28.53
N TYR A 78 -12.65 16.13 28.72
CA TYR A 78 -13.42 16.14 29.97
C TYR A 78 -13.68 14.71 30.45
#